data_AF-X1SRP3-F1
#
_entry.id   AF-X1SRP3-F1
#
_cell.length_a   1.000
_cell.length_b   1.000
_cell.length_c   1.000
_cell.angle_alpha   90.00
_cell.angle_beta   90.00
_cell.angle_gamma   90.00
#
_symmetry.space_group_name_H-M   'P 1'
#
loop_
_entity.id
_entity.type
_entity.pdbx_description
1 polymer ?
#
loop_
_entity_poly.entity_id
_entity_poly.type
_entity_poly.pdbx_seq_one_letter_code
_entity_poly.pdbx_strand_id
1 'polypeptide(L)'
;ELEEESKGEYSAGTTKRGIGPTYSDKAGRWGIRIFDLIHPELLIPKLEKLFQIKKNLIRTYDPNWDIDLESIFEDYKTYGERLKAYVTDTAYYLNKAIDSGKKVVFEGAQGNLLCIDHGMYPFGTSSNPNALGILSFRLFF
;
A
#
# COMPACT_ATOMS: atom_id res chain seq x y z
N GLU A 1 7.78 1.86 -12.46
CA GLU A 1 8.68 2.21 -13.57
C GLU A 1 7.98 1.99 -14.90
N LEU A 2 7.56 0.75 -15.19
CA LEU A 2 6.78 0.41 -16.38
C LEU A 2 5.56 1.33 -16.62
N GLU A 3 4.76 1.62 -15.59
CA GLU A 3 3.61 2.56 -15.72
C GLU A 3 4.01 4.02 -15.99
N GLU A 4 5.19 4.45 -15.55
CA GLU A 4 5.67 5.81 -15.79
C GLU A 4 6.23 5.91 -17.21
N GLU A 5 7.01 4.91 -17.63
CA GLU A 5 7.55 4.81 -18.97
C GLU A 5 6.44 4.73 -20.02
N SER A 6 5.40 3.93 -19.76
CA SER A 6 4.27 3.79 -20.69
C SER A 6 3.44 5.07 -20.84
N LYS A 7 3.44 5.95 -19.82
CA LYS A 7 2.76 7.25 -19.89
C LYS A 7 3.55 8.32 -20.64
N GLY A 8 4.86 8.15 -20.83
CA GLY A 8 5.72 9.11 -21.54
C GLY A 8 5.60 10.53 -20.99
N GLU A 9 5.17 11.47 -21.82
CA GLU A 9 4.97 12.89 -21.46
C GLU A 9 3.89 13.08 -20.37
N TYR A 10 3.00 12.10 -20.16
CA TYR A 10 1.95 12.11 -19.13
C TYR A 10 2.39 11.43 -17.83
N SER A 11 3.67 11.10 -17.67
CA SER A 11 4.20 10.52 -16.43
C SER A 11 4.01 11.46 -15.25
N ALA A 12 3.76 10.90 -14.07
CA ALA A 12 3.45 11.72 -12.88
C ALA A 12 4.72 12.11 -12.08
N GLY A 13 5.89 11.60 -12.46
CA GLY A 13 7.14 11.85 -11.74
C GLY A 13 7.19 11.12 -10.40
N THR A 14 6.71 9.88 -10.36
CA THR A 14 6.59 9.11 -9.12
C THR A 14 7.95 8.79 -8.50
N THR A 15 7.96 8.48 -7.20
CA THR A 15 9.18 8.02 -6.50
C THR A 15 9.60 6.60 -6.89
N LYS A 16 8.86 5.93 -7.78
CA LYS A 16 9.09 4.54 -8.22
C LYS A 16 9.10 3.49 -7.09
N ARG A 17 8.48 3.80 -5.94
CA ARG A 17 8.39 2.91 -4.75
C ARG A 17 7.12 2.04 -4.71
N GLY A 18 6.34 2.01 -5.79
CA GLY A 18 5.11 1.20 -5.86
C GLY A 18 3.88 1.80 -5.14
N ILE A 19 3.92 3.03 -4.65
CA ILE A 19 2.80 3.66 -3.92
C ILE A 19 1.49 3.64 -4.72
N GLY A 20 1.51 4.09 -5.98
CA GLY A 20 0.34 4.09 -6.86
C GLY A 20 -0.26 2.70 -7.05
N PRO A 21 0.53 1.72 -7.54
CA PRO A 21 0.08 0.33 -7.67
C PRO A 21 -0.51 -0.27 -6.39
N THR A 22 0.11 -0.03 -5.22
CA THR A 22 -0.42 -0.50 -3.92
C THR A 22 -1.78 0.10 -3.60
N TYR A 23 -1.98 1.41 -3.79
CA TYR A 23 -3.29 2.05 -3.57
C TYR A 23 -4.33 1.62 -4.60
N SER A 24 -3.92 1.32 -5.84
CA SER A 24 -4.79 0.74 -6.86
C SER A 24 -5.29 -0.65 -6.46
N ASP A 25 -4.43 -1.51 -5.91
CA ASP A 25 -4.83 -2.83 -5.45
C ASP A 25 -5.78 -2.77 -4.25
N LYS A 26 -5.58 -1.80 -3.37
CA LYS A 26 -6.53 -1.48 -2.29
C LYS A 26 -7.89 -1.09 -2.87
N ALA A 27 -7.94 -0.13 -3.80
CA ALA A 27 -9.19 0.31 -4.41
C ALA A 27 -9.88 -0.83 -5.19
N GLY A 28 -9.09 -1.66 -5.86
CA GLY A 28 -9.54 -2.87 -6.56
C GLY A 28 -9.94 -4.03 -5.65
N ARG A 29 -9.68 -3.93 -4.33
CA ARG A 29 -9.92 -4.98 -3.32
C ARG A 29 -9.11 -6.27 -3.56
N TRP A 30 -7.95 -6.12 -4.19
CA TRP A 30 -6.97 -7.18 -4.41
C TRP A 30 -5.79 -7.13 -3.42
N GLY A 31 -5.64 -6.01 -2.72
CA GLY A 31 -4.49 -5.76 -1.86
C GLY A 31 -4.32 -6.75 -0.70
N ILE A 32 -3.07 -7.15 -0.47
CA ILE A 32 -2.63 -7.89 0.71
C ILE A 32 -2.42 -6.90 1.86
N ARG A 33 -2.90 -7.24 3.06
CA ARG A 33 -2.77 -6.40 4.27
C ARG A 33 -1.80 -6.98 5.29
N ILE A 34 -1.42 -6.18 6.30
CA ILE A 34 -0.48 -6.63 7.34
C ILE A 34 -0.99 -7.86 8.10
N PHE A 35 -2.31 -7.96 8.30
CA PHE A 35 -2.94 -9.15 8.89
C PHE A 35 -2.66 -10.41 8.07
N ASP A 36 -2.70 -10.32 6.73
CA ASP A 36 -2.35 -11.45 5.86
C ASP A 36 -0.87 -11.78 5.98
N LEU A 37 -0.01 -10.76 6.04
CA LEU A 37 1.45 -10.92 6.10
C LEU A 37 1.92 -11.69 7.35
N ILE A 38 1.29 -11.46 8.50
CA ILE A 38 1.65 -12.13 9.77
C ILE A 38 1.02 -13.53 9.94
N HIS A 39 0.20 -13.94 8.97
CA HIS A 39 -0.50 -15.22 8.89
C HIS A 39 -0.15 -15.89 7.53
N PRO A 40 1.00 -16.56 7.40
CA PRO A 40 1.48 -17.13 6.14
C PRO A 40 0.45 -18.03 5.43
N GLU A 41 -0.37 -18.74 6.19
CA GLU A 41 -1.46 -19.58 5.69
C GLU A 41 -2.55 -18.80 4.94
N LEU A 42 -2.74 -17.52 5.28
CA LEU A 42 -3.66 -16.61 4.57
C LEU A 42 -2.94 -15.87 3.44
N LEU A 43 -1.63 -15.65 3.57
CA LEU A 43 -0.81 -14.94 2.58
C LEU A 43 -0.69 -15.72 1.27
N ILE A 44 -0.30 -17.00 1.32
CA ILE A 44 -0.02 -17.82 0.13
C ILE A 44 -1.15 -17.76 -0.90
N PRO A 45 -2.41 -18.15 -0.59
CA PRO A 45 -3.46 -18.20 -1.61
C PRO A 45 -3.80 -16.83 -2.19
N LYS A 46 -3.66 -15.75 -1.41
CA LYS A 46 -3.86 -14.38 -1.88
C LYS A 46 -2.72 -13.93 -2.79
N LEU A 47 -1.48 -14.22 -2.39
CA LEU A 47 -0.27 -13.89 -3.13
C LEU A 47 -0.24 -14.61 -4.48
N GLU A 48 -0.55 -15.91 -4.52
CA GLU A 48 -0.66 -16.68 -5.76
C GLU A 48 -1.64 -16.02 -6.75
N LYS A 49 -2.85 -15.68 -6.27
CA LYS A 49 -3.87 -15.07 -7.11
C LYS A 49 -3.45 -13.70 -7.64
N LEU A 50 -2.93 -12.84 -6.76
CA LEU A 50 -2.47 -11.50 -7.12
C LEU A 50 -1.27 -11.56 -8.06
N PHE A 51 -0.33 -12.46 -7.81
CA PHE A 51 0.86 -12.67 -8.62
C PHE A 51 0.50 -13.03 -10.06
N GLN A 52 -0.45 -13.95 -10.30
CA GLN A 52 -0.86 -14.28 -11.67
C GLN A 52 -1.48 -13.08 -12.41
N ILE A 53 -2.30 -12.28 -11.74
CA ILE A 53 -2.89 -11.07 -12.31
C ILE A 53 -1.78 -10.07 -12.68
N LYS A 54 -0.85 -9.82 -11.74
CA LYS A 54 0.25 -8.87 -11.94
C LYS A 54 1.25 -9.36 -12.96
N LYS A 55 1.59 -10.65 -13.00
CA LYS A 55 2.45 -11.27 -14.00
C LYS A 55 1.91 -11.04 -15.40
N ASN A 56 0.62 -11.28 -15.62
CA ASN A 56 -0.02 -11.04 -16.91
C ASN A 56 0.00 -9.56 -17.30
N LEU A 57 -0.33 -8.67 -16.37
CA LEU A 57 -0.31 -7.23 -16.61
C LEU A 57 1.11 -6.70 -16.87
N ILE A 58 2.10 -7.13 -16.11
CA ILE A 58 3.49 -6.67 -16.28
C ILE A 58 4.03 -7.15 -17.62
N ARG A 59 3.72 -8.39 -18.01
CA ARG A 59 4.15 -8.96 -19.29
C ARG A 59 3.59 -8.27 -20.52
N THR A 60 2.53 -7.46 -20.40
CA THR A 60 2.10 -6.60 -21.52
C THR A 60 3.08 -5.47 -21.80
N TYR A 61 3.86 -5.06 -20.79
CA TYR A 61 4.86 -3.99 -20.89
C TYR A 61 6.29 -4.54 -20.99
N ASP A 62 6.58 -5.63 -20.27
CA ASP A 62 7.87 -6.31 -20.28
C ASP A 62 7.67 -7.83 -20.45
N PRO A 63 7.70 -8.35 -21.70
CA PRO A 63 7.51 -9.77 -21.98
C PRO A 63 8.52 -10.70 -21.30
N ASN A 64 9.69 -10.18 -20.94
CA ASN A 64 10.77 -10.95 -20.32
C ASN A 64 10.67 -10.95 -18.79
N TRP A 65 9.68 -10.27 -18.21
CA TRP A 65 9.51 -10.23 -16.77
C TRP A 65 9.27 -11.64 -16.21
N ASP A 66 10.17 -12.04 -15.33
CA ASP A 66 10.08 -13.28 -14.58
C ASP A 66 10.70 -13.07 -13.20
N ILE A 67 9.83 -13.11 -12.19
CA ILE A 67 10.21 -13.15 -10.79
C ILE A 67 9.63 -14.43 -10.21
N ASP A 68 10.39 -15.05 -9.32
CA ASP A 68 9.95 -16.25 -8.62
C ASP A 68 8.96 -15.91 -7.49
N LEU A 69 7.81 -16.58 -7.50
CA LEU A 69 6.76 -16.40 -6.49
C LEU A 69 7.22 -16.91 -5.13
N GLU A 70 7.97 -18.02 -5.09
CA GLU A 70 8.43 -18.63 -3.85
C GLU A 70 9.40 -17.69 -3.12
N SER A 71 10.35 -17.09 -3.86
CA SER A 71 11.23 -16.06 -3.32
C SER A 71 10.47 -14.87 -2.72
N ILE A 72 9.41 -14.38 -3.39
CA ILE A 72 8.58 -13.30 -2.84
C ILE A 72 7.91 -13.78 -1.54
N PHE A 73 7.37 -15.00 -1.54
CA PHE A 73 6.68 -15.52 -0.36
C PHE A 73 7.62 -15.62 0.85
N GLU A 74 8.81 -16.20 0.69
CA GLU A 74 9.75 -16.40 1.81
C GLU A 74 10.30 -15.08 2.37
N ASP A 75 10.58 -14.09 1.50
CA ASP A 75 10.99 -12.75 1.94
C ASP A 75 9.91 -12.09 2.81
N TYR A 76 8.68 -12.08 2.30
CA TYR A 76 7.56 -11.40 2.96
C TYR A 76 7.07 -12.14 4.20
N LYS A 77 7.14 -13.47 4.22
CA LYS A 77 6.92 -14.29 5.42
C LYS A 77 7.92 -13.91 6.53
N THR A 78 9.21 -13.82 6.20
CA THR A 78 10.26 -13.38 7.13
C THR A 78 9.98 -11.97 7.67
N TYR A 79 9.51 -11.06 6.82
CA TYR A 79 9.12 -9.72 7.27
C TYR A 79 7.89 -9.74 8.17
N GLY A 80 6.89 -10.57 7.84
CA GLY A 80 5.71 -10.80 8.67
C GLY A 80 6.06 -11.26 10.07
N GLU A 81 6.96 -12.24 10.20
CA GLU A 81 7.45 -12.73 11.49
C GLU A 81 8.08 -11.63 12.35
N ARG A 82 8.93 -10.79 11.74
CA ARG A 82 9.59 -9.65 12.43
C ARG A 82 8.60 -8.57 12.84
N LEU A 83 7.56 -8.33 12.03
CA LEU A 83 6.58 -7.28 12.28
C LEU A 83 5.46 -7.72 13.25
N LYS A 84 5.24 -9.03 13.42
CA LYS A 84 4.15 -9.62 14.19
C LYS A 84 3.98 -9.04 15.59
N ALA A 85 5.09 -8.76 16.29
CA ALA A 85 5.06 -8.20 17.65
C ALA A 85 4.49 -6.78 17.73
N TYR A 86 4.43 -6.05 16.61
CA TYR A 86 3.98 -4.66 16.55
C TYR A 86 2.56 -4.52 15.98
N VAL A 87 1.97 -5.60 15.47
CA VAL A 87 0.64 -5.57 14.88
C VAL A 87 -0.43 -5.55 15.98
N THR A 88 -1.35 -4.60 15.88
CA THR A 88 -2.48 -4.45 16.80
C THR A 88 -3.64 -3.76 16.10
N ASP A 89 -4.83 -3.82 16.69
CA ASP A 89 -5.96 -2.98 16.26
C ASP A 89 -5.64 -1.52 16.63
N THR A 90 -5.04 -0.82 15.68
CA THR A 90 -4.61 0.56 15.85
C THR A 90 -5.79 1.51 16.05
N ALA A 91 -6.95 1.22 15.44
CA ALA A 91 -8.15 2.02 15.63
C ALA A 91 -8.63 1.92 17.08
N TYR A 92 -8.75 0.71 17.62
CA TYR A 92 -9.10 0.50 19.02
C TYR A 92 -8.07 1.12 19.97
N TYR A 93 -6.78 0.85 19.75
CA TYR A 93 -5.69 1.39 20.57
C TYR A 93 -5.71 2.91 20.64
N LEU A 94 -5.86 3.57 19.48
CA LEU A 94 -5.88 5.01 19.36
C LEU A 94 -7.11 5.64 20.04
N ASN A 95 -8.30 5.10 19.79
CA ASN A 95 -9.52 5.61 20.42
C ASN A 95 -9.44 5.47 21.95
N LYS A 96 -8.97 4.33 22.46
CA LYS A 96 -8.76 4.13 23.90
C LYS A 96 -7.75 5.13 24.50
N ALA A 97 -6.69 5.48 23.77
CA ALA A 97 -5.74 6.49 24.20
C ALA A 97 -6.39 7.88 24.30
N ILE A 98 -7.19 8.25 23.30
CA ILE A 98 -7.92 9.53 23.27
C ILE A 98 -8.94 9.59 24.42
N ASP A 99 -9.75 8.53 24.59
CA ASP A 99 -10.78 8.44 25.63
C ASP A 99 -10.20 8.49 27.05
N SER A 100 -8.97 8.01 27.23
CA SER A 100 -8.23 8.10 28.50
C SER A 100 -7.52 9.45 28.72
N GLY A 101 -7.80 10.45 27.87
CA GLY A 101 -7.28 11.81 28.01
C GLY A 101 -5.82 11.98 27.58
N LYS A 102 -5.24 11.01 26.85
CA LYS A 102 -3.88 11.15 26.33
C LYS A 102 -3.84 12.13 25.16
N LYS A 103 -2.74 12.89 25.08
CA LYS A 103 -2.45 13.74 23.92
C LYS A 103 -1.92 12.88 22.77
N VAL A 104 -2.50 13.05 21.59
CA VAL A 104 -2.12 12.34 20.36
C VAL A 104 -1.62 13.37 19.35
N VAL A 105 -0.54 13.03 18.65
CA VAL A 105 -0.02 13.80 17.53
C VAL A 105 -0.11 12.93 16.28
N PHE A 106 -0.70 13.47 15.21
CA PHE A 106 -0.74 12.84 13.90
C PHE A 106 0.35 13.44 13.03
N GLU A 107 1.30 12.62 12.60
CA GLU A 107 2.34 13.01 11.64
C GLU A 107 1.82 12.81 10.22
N GLY A 108 1.67 13.91 9.49
CA GLY A 108 1.20 13.89 8.11
C GLY A 108 2.33 13.66 7.11
N ALA A 109 2.02 12.94 6.03
CA ALA A 109 2.83 12.89 4.82
C ALA A 109 1.89 12.76 3.61
N GLN A 110 2.15 13.37 2.46
CA GLN A 110 3.11 14.40 2.10
C GLN A 110 2.51 15.81 2.34
N GLY A 111 2.52 16.70 1.35
CA GLY A 111 1.91 18.05 1.42
C GLY A 111 0.56 18.13 0.71
N ASN A 112 -0.26 19.13 1.07
CA ASN A 112 -1.64 19.24 0.59
C ASN A 112 -1.78 19.33 -0.95
N LEU A 113 -0.83 20.00 -1.63
CA LEU A 113 -0.85 20.12 -3.10
C LEU A 113 -0.59 18.80 -3.84
N LEU A 114 -0.16 17.76 -3.14
CA LEU A 114 0.03 16.41 -3.70
C LEU A 114 -1.18 15.51 -3.43
N CYS A 115 -2.23 16.02 -2.80
CA CYS A 115 -3.45 15.26 -2.52
C CYS A 115 -4.06 14.68 -3.80
N ILE A 116 -4.49 13.43 -3.77
CA ILE A 116 -5.13 12.77 -4.92
C ILE A 116 -6.41 13.48 -5.36
N ASP A 117 -7.19 14.00 -4.40
CA ASP A 117 -8.49 14.61 -4.66
C ASP A 117 -8.42 16.14 -4.85
N HIS A 118 -7.55 16.82 -4.09
CA HIS A 118 -7.53 18.28 -3.99
C HIS A 118 -6.18 18.91 -4.42
N GLY A 119 -5.25 18.09 -4.89
CA GLY A 119 -3.94 18.52 -5.34
C GLY A 119 -3.89 18.82 -6.85
N MET A 120 -2.68 18.89 -7.38
CA MET A 120 -2.42 19.14 -8.80
C MET A 120 -2.58 17.85 -9.64
N TYR A 121 -3.76 17.24 -9.64
CA TYR A 121 -3.99 16.00 -10.41
C TYR A 121 -3.62 16.18 -11.90
N PRO A 122 -2.92 15.21 -12.53
CA PRO A 122 -2.50 13.90 -12.01
C PRO A 122 -1.14 13.89 -11.28
N PHE A 123 -0.50 15.03 -11.09
CA PHE A 123 0.82 15.20 -10.48
C PHE A 123 0.73 15.25 -8.94
N GLY A 124 0.58 14.09 -8.32
CA GLY A 124 0.42 13.96 -6.87
C GLY A 124 0.71 12.57 -6.34
N THR A 125 0.43 12.37 -5.06
CA THR A 125 0.41 11.04 -4.43
C THR A 125 -0.95 10.38 -4.63
N SER A 126 -1.04 9.08 -4.37
CA SER A 126 -2.29 8.31 -4.45
C SER A 126 -3.09 8.31 -3.14
N SER A 127 -2.78 9.23 -2.23
CA SER A 127 -3.35 9.31 -0.88
C SER A 127 -3.80 10.73 -0.52
N ASN A 128 -4.40 10.85 0.68
CA ASN A 128 -4.90 12.11 1.23
C ASN A 128 -3.99 12.59 2.37
N PRO A 129 -3.06 13.52 2.09
CA PRO A 129 -2.14 14.07 3.10
C PRO A 129 -2.77 15.16 3.99
N ASN A 130 -3.98 15.61 3.65
CA ASN A 130 -4.70 16.63 4.39
C ASN A 130 -5.41 16.05 5.63
N ALA A 131 -6.03 16.93 6.43
CA ALA A 131 -6.71 16.53 7.66
C ALA A 131 -7.85 15.51 7.45
N LEU A 132 -8.45 15.44 6.25
CA LEU A 132 -9.48 14.43 5.95
C LEU A 132 -8.87 13.01 5.94
N GLY A 133 -7.59 12.89 5.59
CA GLY A 133 -6.86 11.63 5.66
C GLY A 133 -6.88 11.02 7.06
N ILE A 134 -6.78 11.85 8.12
CA ILE A 134 -6.77 11.42 9.53
C ILE A 134 -8.05 10.63 9.87
N LEU A 135 -9.21 11.09 9.42
CA LEU A 135 -10.48 10.42 9.70
C LEU A 135 -10.61 9.08 8.93
N SER A 136 -9.98 8.99 7.76
CA SER A 136 -10.00 7.79 6.93
C SER A 136 -9.07 6.67 7.42
N PHE A 137 -8.19 6.92 8.41
CA PHE A 137 -7.23 5.93 8.93
C PHE A 137 -7.89 4.70 9.59
N ARG A 138 -9.20 4.74 9.84
CA ARG A 138 -9.95 3.71 10.57
C ARG A 138 -10.03 2.32 9.90
N LEU A 139 -9.37 2.11 8.77
CA LEU A 139 -9.48 0.89 7.96
C LEU A 139 -8.15 0.16 7.70
N PHE A 140 -7.03 0.66 8.23
CA PHE A 140 -5.70 0.28 7.72
C PHE A 140 -4.67 -0.03 8.79
N PHE A 141 -4.94 -1.04 9.63
CA PHE A 141 -3.96 -2.04 10.09
C PHE A 141 -4.71 -3.36 10.28
#